data_AF-A0A536AJE5-F1
#
_entry.id   AF-A0A536AJE5-F1
#
_cell.length_a   1.000
_cell.length_b   1.000
_cell.length_c   1.000
_cell.angle_alpha   90.00
_cell.angle_beta   90.00
_cell.angle_gamma   90.00
#
_symmetry.space_group_name_H-M   'P 1'
#
loop_
_entity.id
_entity.type
_entity.pdbx_description
1 polymer ?
#
loop_
_entity_poly.entity_id
_entity_poly.type
_entity_poly.pdbx_seq_one_letter_code
_entity_poly.pdbx_strand_id
1 'polypeptide(L)'
;GFGTGLLVALGCDMARQCHLNTCPTGIATQREDLRAKFEGRPEHVVNYLFLIAEEVREHLARLGARGVGEIVGRVELLEQKPDTFLDLSYVLAPTDASQPRRRGWARNGELPLPAPPSGEIDNSMRTVGASLRRGERRAYRGSAGQSFGAFLDHEVELSLTGQAQDYVGKGMGGGVIAIRPFADDAAADAVLAGNTIAYGATGGRLFIAGRVGERFCVRNSGAVAVVEGAGDHFCEYMTGGVAVSLGPVGWNAGAGMTGGVAYLVDWDQLNADSVVAREVPAEDAAELRALVEEHARRTGSRRAAEMLAGWDQALKRFRQVVPAASMTSAVEAVSTPESADEKDSKTAA
;
A
#
# COMPACT_ATOMS: atom_id res chain seq x y z
N GLY A 1 -1.45 -25.71 5.47
CA GLY A 1 -1.64 -24.58 6.41
C GLY A 1 -3.02 -24.66 6.99
N PHE A 2 -3.23 -24.22 8.23
CA PHE A 2 -4.52 -24.29 8.92
C PHE A 2 -5.04 -22.89 9.21
N GLY A 3 -6.25 -22.57 8.75
CA GLY A 3 -6.98 -21.35 9.09
C GLY A 3 -8.19 -21.70 9.96
N THR A 4 -9.27 -22.16 9.34
CA THR A 4 -10.54 -22.48 10.00
C THR A 4 -10.40 -23.49 11.15
N GLY A 5 -9.61 -24.55 10.99
CA GLY A 5 -9.41 -25.53 12.07
C GLY A 5 -8.83 -24.92 13.35
N LEU A 6 -7.94 -23.93 13.21
CA LEU A 6 -7.42 -23.17 14.36
C LEU A 6 -8.48 -22.26 14.98
N LEU A 7 -9.31 -21.62 14.15
CA LEU A 7 -10.41 -20.79 14.63
C LEU A 7 -11.44 -21.62 15.41
N VAL A 8 -11.75 -22.83 14.95
CA VAL A 8 -12.65 -23.77 15.66
C VAL A 8 -12.03 -24.22 16.98
N ALA A 9 -10.73 -24.56 17.00
CA ALA A 9 -10.04 -24.87 18.25
C ALA A 9 -10.07 -23.70 19.25
N LEU A 10 -10.12 -22.45 18.76
CA LEU A 10 -10.26 -21.23 19.56
C LEU A 10 -11.70 -20.89 19.95
N GLY A 11 -12.69 -21.70 19.58
CA GLY A 11 -14.10 -21.49 19.94
C GLY A 11 -14.97 -20.90 18.83
N CYS A 12 -14.57 -20.96 17.56
CA CYS A 12 -15.48 -20.64 16.46
C CYS A 12 -16.63 -21.65 16.42
N ASP A 13 -17.85 -21.15 16.52
CA ASP A 13 -19.09 -21.93 16.46
C ASP A 13 -19.62 -22.11 15.02
N MET A 14 -18.85 -21.62 14.03
CA MET A 14 -19.21 -21.65 12.61
C MET A 14 -20.53 -20.92 12.28
N ALA A 15 -20.85 -19.84 13.00
CA ALA A 15 -22.06 -19.03 12.76
C ALA A 15 -22.11 -18.34 11.37
N ARG A 16 -20.98 -18.21 10.66
CA ARG A 16 -20.86 -17.56 9.32
C ARG A 16 -21.29 -16.09 9.26
N GLN A 17 -21.18 -15.38 10.38
CA GLN A 17 -21.52 -13.96 10.51
C GLN A 17 -20.29 -13.03 10.55
N CYS A 18 -19.12 -13.50 10.10
CA CYS A 18 -17.87 -12.75 10.20
C CYS A 18 -17.94 -11.37 9.53
N HIS A 19 -18.68 -11.26 8.42
CA HIS A 19 -18.86 -10.02 7.65
C HIS A 19 -19.84 -9.03 8.28
N LEU A 20 -20.66 -9.47 9.24
CA LEU A 20 -21.68 -8.65 9.90
C LEU A 20 -21.14 -7.95 11.16
N ASN A 21 -19.88 -8.19 11.55
CA ASN A 21 -19.29 -7.71 12.79
C ASN A 21 -20.01 -8.21 14.06
N THR A 22 -20.82 -9.27 13.96
CA THR A 22 -21.64 -9.84 15.05
C THR A 22 -21.18 -11.22 15.52
N CYS A 23 -19.88 -11.52 15.45
CA CYS A 23 -19.36 -12.83 15.86
C CYS A 23 -19.76 -13.16 17.32
N PRO A 24 -20.51 -14.25 17.56
CA PRO A 24 -21.06 -14.56 18.88
C PRO A 24 -19.98 -14.96 19.90
N THR A 25 -18.84 -15.46 19.41
CA THR A 25 -17.73 -15.94 20.24
C THR A 25 -16.53 -14.99 20.27
N GLY A 26 -16.69 -13.77 19.78
CA GLY A 26 -15.67 -12.71 19.88
C GLY A 26 -14.45 -12.88 18.96
N ILE A 27 -14.47 -13.82 18.01
CA ILE A 27 -13.34 -14.09 17.10
C ILE A 27 -13.26 -13.07 15.96
N ALA A 28 -14.33 -12.95 15.16
CA ALA A 28 -14.35 -12.14 13.95
C ALA A 28 -15.26 -10.92 14.11
N THR A 29 -14.91 -10.04 15.05
CA THR A 29 -15.64 -8.81 15.35
C THR A 29 -14.70 -7.75 15.93
N GLN A 30 -14.95 -6.48 15.62
CA GLN A 30 -14.29 -5.32 16.22
C GLN A 30 -15.09 -4.73 17.39
N ARG A 31 -16.32 -5.20 17.63
CA ARG A 31 -17.18 -4.74 18.74
C ARG A 31 -16.62 -5.20 20.08
N GLU A 32 -16.42 -4.25 21.00
CA GLU A 32 -15.83 -4.52 22.31
C GLU A 32 -16.67 -5.48 23.16
N ASP A 33 -18.00 -5.31 23.15
CA ASP A 33 -18.94 -6.16 23.89
C ASP A 33 -18.93 -7.63 23.43
N LEU A 34 -18.64 -7.87 22.15
CA LEU A 34 -18.54 -9.21 21.59
C LEU A 34 -17.13 -9.78 21.71
N ARG A 35 -16.08 -8.96 21.54
CA ARG A 35 -14.68 -9.36 21.78
C ARG A 35 -14.47 -9.83 23.22
N ALA A 36 -15.17 -9.25 24.19
CA ALA A 36 -15.15 -9.68 25.59
C ALA A 36 -15.63 -11.13 25.80
N LYS A 37 -16.32 -11.73 24.82
CA LYS A 37 -16.79 -13.13 24.85
C LYS A 37 -15.75 -14.14 24.34
N PHE A 38 -14.57 -13.68 23.90
CA PHE A 38 -13.52 -14.56 23.40
C PHE A 38 -12.85 -15.33 24.54
N GLU A 39 -13.03 -16.65 24.57
CA GLU A 39 -12.47 -17.55 25.58
C GLU A 39 -11.30 -18.42 25.04
N GLY A 40 -10.93 -18.24 23.77
CA GLY A 40 -9.86 -19.00 23.13
C GLY A 40 -8.50 -18.71 23.76
N ARG A 41 -7.70 -19.77 23.97
CA ARG A 41 -6.35 -19.67 24.57
C ARG A 41 -5.29 -20.27 23.65
N PRO A 42 -4.03 -19.81 23.72
CA PRO A 42 -2.93 -20.40 22.96
C PRO A 42 -2.81 -21.91 23.13
N GLU A 43 -3.10 -22.44 24.33
CA GLU A 43 -3.05 -23.88 24.63
C GLU A 43 -4.05 -24.68 23.80
N HIS A 44 -5.20 -24.12 23.45
CA HIS A 44 -6.18 -24.81 22.60
C HIS A 44 -5.62 -25.05 21.19
N VAL A 45 -4.91 -24.06 20.64
CA VAL A 45 -4.21 -24.18 19.34
C VAL A 45 -3.06 -25.16 19.43
N VAL A 46 -2.25 -25.08 20.49
CA VAL A 46 -1.13 -25.99 20.72
C VAL A 46 -1.62 -27.43 20.81
N ASN A 47 -2.65 -27.70 21.60
CA ASN A 47 -3.23 -29.03 21.76
C ASN A 47 -3.81 -29.55 20.45
N TYR A 48 -4.56 -28.72 19.71
CA TYR A 48 -5.08 -29.09 18.39
C TYR A 48 -3.95 -29.50 17.43
N LEU A 49 -2.87 -28.72 17.37
CA LEU A 49 -1.73 -29.04 16.50
C LEU A 49 -0.97 -30.30 16.96
N PHE A 50 -0.86 -30.55 18.27
CA PHE A 50 -0.29 -31.80 18.78
C PHE A 50 -1.14 -33.01 18.43
N LEU A 51 -2.47 -32.93 18.53
CA LEU A 51 -3.37 -34.01 18.15
C LEU A 51 -3.24 -34.33 16.65
N ILE A 52 -3.24 -33.31 15.80
CA ILE A 52 -3.01 -33.49 14.35
C ILE A 52 -1.62 -34.09 14.08
N ALA A 53 -0.58 -33.62 14.77
CA ALA A 53 0.76 -34.14 14.61
C ALA A 53 0.84 -35.62 15.03
N GLU A 54 0.15 -36.01 16.11
CA GLU A 54 0.12 -37.40 16.56
C GLU A 54 -0.62 -38.29 15.57
N GLU A 55 -1.79 -37.88 15.08
CA GLU A 55 -2.52 -38.61 14.02
C GLU A 55 -1.65 -38.78 12.77
N VAL A 56 -0.91 -37.74 12.36
CA VAL A 56 0.07 -37.85 11.27
C VAL A 56 1.14 -38.88 11.58
N ARG A 57 1.69 -38.94 12.80
CA ARG A 57 2.69 -39.94 13.20
C ARG A 57 2.11 -41.36 13.17
N GLU A 58 0.87 -41.55 13.58
CA GLU A 58 0.18 -42.83 13.47
C GLU A 58 0.02 -43.28 12.01
N HIS A 59 -0.32 -42.37 11.10
CA HIS A 59 -0.40 -42.68 9.68
C HIS A 59 0.97 -42.98 9.07
N LEU A 60 2.00 -42.21 9.43
CA LEU A 60 3.38 -42.48 9.01
C LEU A 60 3.84 -43.87 9.46
N ALA A 61 3.57 -44.23 10.72
CA ALA A 61 3.90 -45.55 11.26
C ALA A 61 3.19 -46.67 10.50
N ARG A 62 1.89 -46.50 10.17
CA ARG A 62 1.12 -47.46 9.35
C ARG A 62 1.71 -47.65 7.95
N LEU A 63 2.29 -46.59 7.38
CA LEU A 63 2.96 -46.62 6.07
C LEU A 63 4.43 -47.08 6.16
N GLY A 64 4.96 -47.35 7.36
CA GLY A 64 6.37 -47.70 7.57
C GLY A 64 7.35 -46.54 7.37
N ALA A 65 6.87 -45.29 7.34
CA ALA A 65 7.68 -44.09 7.18
C ALA A 65 8.07 -43.49 8.54
N ARG A 66 9.30 -42.97 8.65
CA ARG A 66 9.84 -42.36 9.88
C ARG A 66 9.62 -40.85 9.94
N GLY A 67 9.18 -40.24 8.85
CA GLY A 67 8.91 -38.81 8.80
C GLY A 67 8.22 -38.39 7.52
N VAL A 68 7.58 -37.21 7.56
CA VAL A 68 6.82 -36.66 6.43
C VAL A 68 7.68 -36.56 5.17
N GLY A 69 8.97 -36.22 5.29
CA GLY A 69 9.87 -36.12 4.14
C GLY A 69 10.03 -37.40 3.32
N GLU A 70 9.79 -38.58 3.90
CA GLU A 70 9.86 -39.86 3.19
C GLU A 70 8.62 -40.12 2.31
N ILE A 71 7.50 -39.44 2.60
CA ILE A 71 6.20 -39.64 1.92
C ILE A 71 5.79 -38.49 0.99
N VAL A 72 6.42 -37.32 1.08
CA VAL A 72 6.08 -36.19 0.18
C VAL A 72 6.29 -36.59 -1.28
N GLY A 73 5.23 -36.43 -2.09
CA GLY A 73 5.25 -36.75 -3.51
C GLY A 73 5.25 -38.26 -3.83
N ARG A 74 4.98 -39.14 -2.86
CA ARG A 74 4.87 -40.60 -3.07
C ARG A 74 3.45 -40.99 -3.47
N VAL A 75 3.04 -40.66 -4.70
CA VAL A 75 1.68 -40.98 -5.21
C VAL A 75 1.39 -42.48 -5.25
N GLU A 76 2.43 -43.31 -5.32
CA GLU A 76 2.31 -44.77 -5.25
C GLU A 76 1.81 -45.31 -3.90
N LEU A 77 1.74 -44.46 -2.86
CA LEU A 77 1.15 -44.80 -1.56
C LEU A 77 -0.36 -44.52 -1.50
N LEU A 78 -0.95 -44.06 -2.60
CA LEU A 78 -2.37 -43.75 -2.71
C LEU A 78 -3.05 -44.71 -3.69
N GLU A 79 -4.25 -45.13 -3.36
CA GLU A 79 -5.11 -45.90 -4.24
C GLU A 79 -6.53 -45.33 -4.25
N GLN A 80 -7.20 -45.44 -5.39
CA GLN A 80 -8.59 -45.07 -5.53
C GLN A 80 -9.47 -46.18 -4.94
N LYS A 81 -10.46 -45.81 -4.12
CA LYS A 81 -11.43 -46.79 -3.60
C LYS A 81 -12.25 -47.40 -4.76
N PRO A 82 -12.49 -48.72 -4.77
CA PRO A 82 -13.17 -49.40 -5.89
C PRO A 82 -14.54 -48.82 -6.26
N ASP A 83 -15.32 -48.34 -5.28
CA ASP A 83 -16.70 -47.88 -5.48
C ASP A 83 -16.80 -46.39 -5.88
N THR A 84 -15.83 -45.88 -6.63
CA THR A 84 -15.77 -44.46 -7.02
C THR A 84 -15.80 -44.28 -8.55
N PHE A 85 -16.57 -43.30 -9.01
CA PHE A 85 -16.83 -43.07 -10.45
C PHE A 85 -15.99 -41.95 -11.06
N LEU A 86 -15.19 -41.24 -10.26
CA LEU A 86 -14.35 -40.15 -10.73
C LEU A 86 -13.03 -40.70 -11.27
N ASP A 87 -12.59 -40.24 -12.43
CA ASP A 87 -11.24 -40.55 -12.91
C ASP A 87 -10.19 -39.76 -12.11
N LEU A 88 -9.39 -40.46 -11.31
CA LEU A 88 -8.30 -39.88 -10.51
C LEU A 88 -6.92 -40.06 -11.16
N SER A 89 -6.84 -40.51 -12.42
CA SER A 89 -5.57 -40.78 -13.12
C SER A 89 -4.61 -39.59 -13.11
N TYR A 90 -5.14 -38.36 -13.20
CA TYR A 90 -4.34 -37.14 -13.11
C TYR A 90 -3.69 -36.93 -11.73
N VAL A 91 -4.41 -37.24 -10.64
CA VAL A 91 -3.93 -37.08 -9.26
C VAL A 91 -2.94 -38.18 -8.89
N LEU A 92 -3.17 -39.39 -9.41
CA LEU A 92 -2.34 -40.58 -9.17
C LEU A 92 -1.20 -40.72 -10.19
N ALA A 93 -1.03 -39.75 -11.08
CA ALA A 93 -0.03 -39.80 -12.13
C ALA A 93 1.38 -39.96 -11.53
N PRO A 94 2.13 -41.01 -11.90
CA PRO A 94 3.43 -41.28 -11.32
C PRO A 94 4.43 -40.19 -11.70
N THR A 95 5.18 -39.72 -10.73
CA THR A 95 6.39 -38.92 -10.96
C THR A 95 7.59 -39.82 -11.18
N ASP A 96 8.48 -39.42 -12.09
CA ASP A 96 9.77 -40.08 -12.29
C ASP A 96 10.54 -40.16 -10.96
N ALA A 97 10.79 -41.39 -10.51
CA ALA A 97 11.44 -41.67 -9.24
C ALA A 97 12.90 -41.21 -9.19
N SER A 98 13.51 -40.91 -10.34
CA SER A 98 14.86 -40.33 -10.42
C SER A 98 14.92 -38.85 -10.09
N GLN A 99 13.76 -38.16 -10.08
CA GLN A 99 13.71 -36.73 -9.79
C GLN A 99 13.73 -36.46 -8.28
N PRO A 100 14.32 -35.32 -7.84
CA PRO A 100 14.25 -34.91 -6.45
C PRO A 100 12.80 -34.71 -6.00
N ARG A 101 12.34 -35.52 -5.05
CA ARG A 101 10.98 -35.37 -4.45
C ARG A 101 10.86 -34.18 -3.51
N ARG A 102 11.99 -33.54 -3.18
CA ARG A 102 12.07 -32.30 -2.40
C ARG A 102 12.86 -31.26 -3.18
N ARG A 103 12.22 -30.13 -3.48
CA ARG A 103 12.90 -28.92 -3.97
C ARG A 103 12.95 -27.89 -2.85
N GLY A 104 14.10 -27.79 -2.17
CA GLY A 104 14.36 -26.73 -1.20
C GLY A 104 15.07 -25.57 -1.88
N TRP A 105 14.58 -24.35 -1.71
CA TRP A 105 15.36 -23.15 -2.00
C TRP A 105 16.03 -22.69 -0.71
N ALA A 106 17.28 -22.22 -0.78
CA ALA A 106 17.88 -21.50 0.34
C ALA A 106 16.95 -20.32 0.68
N ARG A 107 16.59 -20.19 1.96
CA ARG A 107 15.36 -19.53 2.44
C ARG A 107 15.16 -18.09 1.96
N ASN A 108 16.20 -17.41 1.47
CA ASN A 108 16.16 -16.03 1.00
C ASN A 108 16.89 -15.79 -0.34
N GLY A 109 17.30 -16.82 -1.08
CA GLY A 109 18.19 -16.63 -2.24
C GLY A 109 19.47 -15.87 -1.86
N GLU A 110 20.02 -15.11 -2.79
CA GLU A 110 21.09 -14.14 -2.52
C GLU A 110 20.51 -12.87 -1.90
N LEU A 111 21.23 -12.29 -0.93
CA LEU A 111 20.86 -10.97 -0.39
C LEU A 111 20.83 -9.95 -1.53
N PRO A 112 19.87 -9.00 -1.53
CA PRO A 112 19.90 -7.92 -2.51
C PRO A 112 21.23 -7.17 -2.42
N LEU A 113 21.77 -6.79 -3.58
CA LEU A 113 22.98 -5.98 -3.64
C LEU A 113 22.77 -4.69 -2.84
N PRO A 114 23.81 -4.20 -2.14
CA PRO A 114 23.73 -2.91 -1.46
C PRO A 114 23.43 -1.80 -2.46
N ALA A 115 22.78 -0.73 -2.00
CA ALA A 115 22.54 0.43 -2.84
C ALA A 115 23.89 0.98 -3.34
N PRO A 116 24.00 1.35 -4.63
CA PRO A 116 25.22 1.93 -5.17
C PRO A 116 25.57 3.24 -4.44
N PRO A 117 26.87 3.62 -4.39
CA PRO A 117 27.26 4.95 -3.94
C PRO A 117 26.63 6.02 -4.86
N SER A 118 26.55 7.27 -4.38
CA SER A 118 26.13 8.41 -5.21
C SER A 118 26.92 8.45 -6.54
N GLY A 119 26.26 8.78 -7.64
CA GLY A 119 26.87 8.81 -8.97
C GLY A 119 25.92 8.35 -10.08
N GLU A 120 26.50 7.84 -11.16
CA GLU A 120 25.74 7.36 -12.31
C GLU A 120 25.03 6.04 -11.98
N ILE A 121 23.76 5.95 -12.36
CA ILE A 121 22.95 4.73 -12.30
C ILE A 121 22.25 4.50 -13.63
N ASP A 122 22.00 3.24 -13.94
CA ASP A 122 21.23 2.83 -15.10
C ASP A 122 20.00 2.00 -14.71
N ASN A 123 19.21 1.68 -15.73
CA ASN A 123 17.90 1.08 -15.56
C ASN A 123 17.94 -0.38 -15.06
N SER A 124 19.12 -1.01 -15.01
CA SER A 124 19.33 -2.32 -14.40
C SER A 124 19.40 -2.22 -12.86
N MET A 125 19.70 -1.04 -12.32
CA MET A 125 19.77 -0.79 -10.88
C MET A 125 18.37 -0.57 -10.30
N ARG A 126 17.73 -1.67 -9.92
CA ARG A 126 16.40 -1.67 -9.31
C ARG A 126 16.46 -1.49 -7.81
N THR A 127 15.40 -0.95 -7.22
CA THR A 127 15.20 -0.92 -5.77
C THR A 127 16.30 -0.16 -5.01
N VAL A 128 17.02 0.73 -5.70
CA VAL A 128 18.03 1.61 -5.10
C VAL A 128 17.36 2.44 -4.01
N GLY A 129 17.95 2.45 -2.81
CA GLY A 129 17.40 3.13 -1.65
C GLY A 129 16.81 2.21 -0.58
N ALA A 130 16.27 1.04 -0.95
CA ALA A 130 15.59 0.16 0.01
C ALA A 130 16.52 -0.47 1.06
N SER A 131 17.82 -0.52 0.78
CA SER A 131 18.85 -1.03 1.69
C SER A 131 19.59 0.07 2.46
N LEU A 132 19.26 1.35 2.21
CA LEU A 132 19.86 2.47 2.93
C LEU A 132 19.30 2.57 4.35
N ARG A 133 20.14 3.06 5.25
CA ARG A 133 19.83 3.28 6.67
C ARG A 133 19.50 4.75 6.91
N ARG A 134 18.84 5.02 8.04
CA ARG A 134 18.51 6.38 8.50
C ARG A 134 19.75 7.29 8.52
N GLY A 135 19.56 8.54 8.10
CA GLY A 135 20.61 9.54 7.98
C GLY A 135 21.42 9.46 6.67
N GLU A 136 21.26 8.41 5.88
CA GLU A 136 21.95 8.29 4.60
C GLU A 136 21.33 9.18 3.52
N ARG A 137 22.21 9.86 2.77
CA ARG A 137 21.84 10.66 1.62
C ARG A 137 22.55 10.15 0.38
N ARG A 138 21.85 10.08 -0.75
CA ARG A 138 22.42 9.68 -2.04
C ARG A 138 21.94 10.60 -3.14
N ALA A 139 22.86 10.96 -4.02
CA ALA A 139 22.58 11.76 -5.20
C ALA A 139 22.98 10.95 -6.43
N TYR A 140 22.02 10.72 -7.31
CA TYR A 140 22.21 9.91 -8.50
C TYR A 140 21.97 10.73 -9.77
N ARG A 141 22.59 10.27 -10.85
CA ARG A 141 22.37 10.78 -12.19
C ARG A 141 22.13 9.60 -13.13
N GLY A 142 21.18 9.72 -14.05
CA GLY A 142 20.90 8.66 -15.04
C GLY A 142 19.45 8.20 -15.06
N SER A 143 19.24 6.89 -15.31
CA SER A 143 17.91 6.29 -15.45
C SER A 143 17.72 5.25 -14.36
N ALA A 144 17.01 5.55 -13.27
CA ALA A 144 16.80 4.58 -12.20
C ALA A 144 15.89 3.43 -12.65
N GLY A 145 16.25 2.20 -12.30
CA GLY A 145 15.40 1.04 -12.49
C GLY A 145 14.12 1.09 -11.65
N GLN A 146 13.32 0.05 -11.82
CA GLN A 146 12.06 -0.16 -11.08
C GLN A 146 12.23 -0.02 -9.56
N SER A 147 11.23 0.52 -8.88
CA SER A 147 11.17 0.61 -7.41
C SER A 147 12.24 1.51 -6.76
N PHE A 148 12.69 2.57 -7.45
CA PHE A 148 13.60 3.55 -6.86
C PHE A 148 13.02 4.17 -5.57
N GLY A 149 13.76 4.09 -4.46
CA GLY A 149 13.31 4.54 -3.15
C GLY A 149 12.14 3.73 -2.56
N ALA A 150 11.95 2.47 -2.96
CA ALA A 150 10.95 1.63 -2.33
C ALA A 150 11.25 1.39 -0.84
N PHE A 151 10.20 1.43 -0.01
CA PHE A 151 10.26 1.25 1.44
C PHE A 151 11.24 2.19 2.14
N LEU A 152 11.39 3.41 1.60
CA LEU A 152 12.29 4.41 2.16
C LEU A 152 11.89 4.75 3.60
N ASP A 153 12.86 4.68 4.51
CA ASP A 153 12.69 5.00 5.93
C ASP A 153 12.89 6.50 6.18
N HIS A 154 12.49 6.95 7.36
CA HIS A 154 12.75 8.31 7.82
C HIS A 154 14.24 8.67 7.74
N GLU A 155 14.52 9.96 7.53
CA GLU A 155 15.89 10.50 7.48
C GLU A 155 16.77 10.01 6.32
N VAL A 156 16.24 9.19 5.40
CA VAL A 156 16.92 8.86 4.15
C VAL A 156 16.54 9.88 3.07
N GLU A 157 17.51 10.38 2.31
CA GLU A 157 17.25 11.28 1.19
C GLU A 157 17.89 10.78 -0.11
N LEU A 158 17.05 10.70 -1.15
CA LEU A 158 17.45 10.34 -2.50
C LEU A 158 17.19 11.52 -3.42
N SER A 159 18.21 11.95 -4.17
CA SER A 159 18.03 12.84 -5.31
C SER A 159 18.44 12.14 -6.60
N LEU A 160 17.70 12.42 -7.68
CA LEU A 160 17.94 11.87 -9.01
C LEU A 160 17.87 13.00 -10.04
N THR A 161 18.97 13.19 -10.77
CA THR A 161 19.00 14.01 -11.98
C THR A 161 18.87 13.09 -13.19
N GLY A 162 17.70 13.07 -13.82
CA GLY A 162 17.35 12.16 -14.90
C GLY A 162 15.94 11.64 -14.76
N GLN A 163 15.75 10.33 -14.94
CA GLN A 163 14.43 9.69 -14.98
C GLN A 163 14.42 8.38 -14.20
N ALA A 164 13.24 7.90 -13.82
CA ALA A 164 13.04 6.63 -13.15
C ALA A 164 11.97 5.79 -13.86
N GLN A 165 11.98 4.48 -13.67
CA GLN A 165 10.87 3.62 -14.14
C GLN A 165 9.69 3.61 -13.14
N ASP A 166 8.89 2.56 -13.13
CA ASP A 166 7.71 2.46 -12.28
C ASP A 166 8.06 2.27 -10.79
N TYR A 167 7.06 2.47 -9.93
CA TYR A 167 7.10 2.17 -8.49
C TYR A 167 8.06 3.03 -7.67
N VAL A 168 8.40 4.24 -8.13
CA VAL A 168 9.16 5.20 -7.32
C VAL A 168 8.46 5.39 -5.97
N GLY A 169 9.19 5.27 -4.86
CA GLY A 169 8.63 5.42 -3.52
C GLY A 169 7.60 4.37 -3.13
N LYS A 170 7.56 3.19 -3.79
CA LYS A 170 6.63 2.10 -3.41
C LYS A 170 6.76 1.76 -1.93
N GLY A 171 5.65 1.85 -1.20
CA GLY A 171 5.58 1.53 0.22
C GLY A 171 6.50 2.39 1.10
N MET A 172 6.92 3.57 0.65
CA MET A 172 7.76 4.45 1.47
C MET A 172 7.05 4.80 2.79
N GLY A 173 7.78 4.70 3.90
CA GLY A 173 7.29 5.06 5.24
C GLY A 173 7.78 6.42 5.71
N GLY A 174 8.85 6.93 5.11
CA GLY A 174 9.47 8.20 5.46
C GLY A 174 10.45 8.67 4.39
N GLY A 175 11.34 9.58 4.81
CA GLY A 175 12.43 10.06 3.98
C GLY A 175 11.97 11.02 2.88
N VAL A 176 12.90 11.33 1.98
CA VAL A 176 12.63 12.23 0.85
C VAL A 176 13.20 11.67 -0.45
N ILE A 177 12.41 11.77 -1.51
CA ILE A 177 12.81 11.47 -2.89
C ILE A 177 12.58 12.72 -3.73
N ALA A 178 13.61 13.17 -4.44
CA ALA A 178 13.51 14.29 -5.38
C ALA A 178 14.06 13.90 -6.75
N ILE A 179 13.23 14.01 -7.80
CA ILE A 179 13.59 13.71 -9.19
C ILE A 179 13.46 14.99 -10.01
N ARG A 180 14.50 15.31 -10.76
CA ARG A 180 14.55 16.45 -11.68
C ARG A 180 15.11 16.02 -13.03
N PRO A 181 14.75 16.69 -14.13
CA PRO A 181 15.26 16.34 -15.46
C PRO A 181 16.77 16.58 -15.57
N PHE A 182 17.37 16.12 -16.66
CA PHE A 182 18.74 16.53 -17.00
C PHE A 182 18.78 18.04 -17.29
N ALA A 183 19.93 18.69 -17.02
CA ALA A 183 20.07 20.14 -17.22
C ALA A 183 19.83 20.57 -18.68
N ASP A 184 20.16 19.70 -19.63
CA ASP A 184 20.02 19.96 -21.07
C ASP A 184 18.67 19.48 -21.64
N ASP A 185 17.77 19.01 -20.77
CA ASP A 185 16.44 18.58 -21.20
C ASP A 185 15.56 19.80 -21.45
N ALA A 186 15.41 20.15 -22.73
CA ALA A 186 14.60 21.28 -23.17
C ALA A 186 13.09 20.97 -23.21
N ALA A 187 12.66 19.74 -22.90
CA ALA A 187 11.25 19.38 -22.94
C ALA A 187 10.49 20.05 -21.80
N ALA A 188 9.52 20.91 -22.15
CA ALA A 188 8.68 21.62 -21.18
C ALA A 188 7.75 20.69 -20.36
N ASP A 189 7.53 19.45 -20.82
CA ASP A 189 6.64 18.44 -20.24
C ASP A 189 7.28 17.04 -20.27
N ALA A 190 8.54 16.92 -19.84
CA ALA A 190 9.23 15.63 -19.79
C ALA A 190 8.53 14.62 -18.87
N VAL A 191 8.38 13.37 -19.32
CA VAL A 191 7.95 12.26 -18.47
C VAL A 191 9.15 11.71 -17.72
N LEU A 192 9.19 11.88 -16.40
CA LEU A 192 10.37 11.57 -15.57
C LEU A 192 10.25 10.31 -14.73
N ALA A 193 9.03 9.79 -14.55
CA ALA A 193 8.84 8.54 -13.85
C ALA A 193 7.65 7.75 -14.41
N GLY A 194 7.68 6.44 -14.21
CA GLY A 194 6.65 5.52 -14.69
C GLY A 194 5.37 5.56 -13.87
N ASN A 195 4.77 4.38 -13.70
CA ASN A 195 3.47 4.18 -13.10
C ASN A 195 3.54 3.83 -11.60
N THR A 196 2.38 3.85 -10.93
CA THR A 196 2.19 3.26 -9.59
C THR A 196 3.19 3.80 -8.55
N ILE A 197 3.47 5.10 -8.68
CA ILE A 197 4.38 5.84 -7.82
C ILE A 197 3.73 6.05 -6.44
N ALA A 198 4.54 5.98 -5.38
CA ALA A 198 4.09 6.05 -3.99
C ALA A 198 3.01 5.01 -3.63
N TYR A 199 3.01 3.86 -4.32
CA TYR A 199 2.04 2.79 -4.08
C TYR A 199 2.06 2.32 -2.62
N GLY A 200 0.94 2.50 -1.92
CA GLY A 200 0.81 2.04 -0.53
C GLY A 200 1.73 2.78 0.44
N ALA A 201 2.22 3.97 0.07
CA ALA A 201 3.08 4.76 0.93
C ALA A 201 2.36 5.17 2.21
N THR A 202 3.08 5.14 3.33
CA THR A 202 2.54 5.46 4.67
C THR A 202 3.15 6.73 5.26
N GLY A 203 4.16 7.31 4.60
CA GLY A 203 4.79 8.56 4.99
C GLY A 203 5.91 8.97 4.06
N GLY A 204 6.56 10.09 4.39
CA GLY A 204 7.68 10.67 3.63
C GLY A 204 7.25 11.64 2.53
N ARG A 205 8.24 12.21 1.83
CA ARG A 205 8.03 13.28 0.84
C ARG A 205 8.59 12.93 -0.53
N LEU A 206 7.82 13.16 -1.58
CA LEU A 206 8.20 12.85 -2.97
C LEU A 206 8.01 14.08 -3.87
N PHE A 207 9.03 14.46 -4.62
CA PHE A 207 9.01 15.62 -5.51
C PHE A 207 9.53 15.22 -6.88
N ILE A 208 8.72 15.37 -7.94
CA ILE A 208 9.10 14.98 -9.31
C ILE A 208 8.83 16.16 -10.25
N ALA A 209 9.88 16.82 -10.74
CA ALA A 209 9.76 17.99 -11.62
C ALA A 209 9.52 17.60 -13.08
N GLY A 210 8.44 16.87 -13.32
CA GLY A 210 7.99 16.44 -14.64
C GLY A 210 6.71 15.62 -14.55
N ARG A 211 6.23 15.17 -15.71
CA ARG A 211 5.07 14.29 -15.80
C ARG A 211 5.43 12.87 -15.37
N VAL A 212 4.43 12.13 -14.93
CA VAL A 212 4.55 10.71 -14.60
C VAL A 212 3.45 9.89 -15.26
N GLY A 213 3.57 8.57 -15.21
CA GLY A 213 2.57 7.64 -15.71
C GLY A 213 1.29 7.59 -14.87
N GLU A 214 0.59 6.47 -14.98
CA GLU A 214 -0.70 6.21 -14.34
C GLU A 214 -0.55 5.84 -12.86
N ARG A 215 -1.67 5.90 -12.12
CA ARG A 215 -1.80 5.42 -10.74
C ARG A 215 -0.80 6.08 -9.78
N PHE A 216 -0.52 7.35 -10.00
CA PHE A 216 0.26 8.14 -9.06
C PHE A 216 -0.45 8.21 -7.69
N CYS A 217 0.26 7.91 -6.62
CA CYS A 217 -0.27 7.83 -5.25
C CYS A 217 -1.41 6.81 -5.06
N VAL A 218 -1.43 5.73 -5.85
CA VAL A 218 -2.40 4.65 -5.63
C VAL A 218 -2.24 4.05 -4.23
N ARG A 219 -3.34 3.95 -3.48
CA ARG A 219 -3.35 3.50 -2.07
C ARG A 219 -2.40 4.29 -1.15
N ASN A 220 -2.09 5.55 -1.48
CA ASN A 220 -1.34 6.39 -0.54
C ASN A 220 -2.13 6.55 0.77
N SER A 221 -1.44 6.36 1.89
CA SER A 221 -1.99 6.38 3.25
C SER A 221 -1.27 7.38 4.16
N GLY A 222 -0.31 8.15 3.65
CA GLY A 222 0.37 9.16 4.47
C GLY A 222 1.54 9.92 3.84
N ALA A 223 1.97 9.59 2.62
CA ALA A 223 3.02 10.35 1.95
C ALA A 223 2.51 11.69 1.41
N VAL A 224 3.43 12.66 1.35
CA VAL A 224 3.24 13.96 0.70
C VAL A 224 3.97 13.95 -0.62
N ALA A 225 3.27 14.18 -1.73
CA ALA A 225 3.86 14.10 -3.05
C ALA A 225 3.50 15.31 -3.93
N VAL A 226 4.48 15.84 -4.67
CA VAL A 226 4.29 16.92 -5.64
C VAL A 226 4.85 16.49 -6.99
N VAL A 227 4.05 16.64 -8.05
CA VAL A 227 4.38 16.25 -9.43
C VAL A 227 3.89 17.32 -10.41
N GLU A 228 4.40 17.34 -11.64
CA GLU A 228 4.04 18.34 -12.66
C GLU A 228 3.04 17.83 -13.71
N GLY A 229 2.40 16.71 -13.41
CA GLY A 229 1.35 16.09 -14.21
C GLY A 229 1.41 14.57 -14.10
N ALA A 230 0.29 13.91 -14.32
CA ALA A 230 0.19 12.46 -14.22
C ALA A 230 -0.75 11.90 -15.29
N GLY A 231 -0.65 10.60 -15.54
CA GLY A 231 -1.64 9.87 -16.33
C GLY A 231 -2.93 9.63 -15.56
N ASP A 232 -3.63 8.57 -15.94
CA ASP A 232 -4.93 8.19 -15.38
C ASP A 232 -4.81 7.68 -13.94
N HIS A 233 -5.96 7.64 -13.24
CA HIS A 233 -6.11 7.03 -11.92
C HIS A 233 -5.27 7.70 -10.82
N PHE A 234 -5.08 9.02 -10.91
CA PHE A 234 -4.40 9.80 -9.87
C PHE A 234 -5.10 9.64 -8.52
N CYS A 235 -4.36 9.27 -7.47
CA CYS A 235 -4.85 9.02 -6.11
C CYS A 235 -5.92 7.92 -6.00
N GLU A 236 -5.93 6.93 -6.90
CA GLU A 236 -6.83 5.78 -6.80
C GLU A 236 -6.66 5.06 -5.44
N TYR A 237 -7.76 4.79 -4.73
CA TYR A 237 -7.76 4.17 -3.40
C TYR A 237 -6.93 4.89 -2.32
N MET A 238 -6.62 6.18 -2.49
CA MET A 238 -5.92 6.97 -1.47
C MET A 238 -6.77 7.06 -0.19
N THR A 239 -6.12 6.88 0.95
CA THR A 239 -6.73 6.83 2.29
C THR A 239 -6.13 7.87 3.24
N GLY A 240 -5.03 8.52 2.85
CA GLY A 240 -4.34 9.53 3.65
C GLY A 240 -3.15 10.13 2.90
N GLY A 241 -2.58 11.21 3.44
CA GLY A 241 -1.49 11.97 2.84
C GLY A 241 -1.96 13.14 1.98
N VAL A 242 -1.01 13.75 1.26
CA VAL A 242 -1.25 14.90 0.38
C VAL A 242 -0.64 14.65 -1.00
N ALA A 243 -1.37 14.92 -2.07
CA ALA A 243 -0.86 14.81 -3.44
C ALA A 243 -1.14 16.09 -4.24
N VAL A 244 -0.11 16.71 -4.80
CA VAL A 244 -0.21 17.95 -5.57
C VAL A 244 0.21 17.67 -7.01
N SER A 245 -0.65 18.02 -7.97
CA SER A 245 -0.27 18.10 -9.38
C SER A 245 -0.23 19.55 -9.83
N LEU A 246 0.96 20.01 -10.25
CA LEU A 246 1.18 21.32 -10.86
C LEU A 246 0.84 21.33 -12.36
N GLY A 247 0.37 20.21 -12.91
CA GLY A 247 -0.01 20.09 -14.31
C GLY A 247 -1.20 19.16 -14.52
N PRO A 248 -1.47 18.78 -15.79
CA PRO A 248 -2.64 18.00 -16.13
C PRO A 248 -2.61 16.60 -15.54
N VAL A 249 -3.77 16.13 -15.14
CA VAL A 249 -4.04 14.77 -14.67
C VAL A 249 -5.03 14.10 -15.63
N GLY A 250 -4.82 12.81 -15.89
CA GLY A 250 -5.68 12.03 -16.78
C GLY A 250 -7.05 11.68 -16.19
N TRP A 251 -7.61 10.58 -16.69
CA TRP A 251 -8.97 10.13 -16.40
C TRP A 251 -9.10 9.45 -15.04
N ASN A 252 -10.34 9.45 -14.52
CA ASN A 252 -10.74 8.69 -13.33
C ASN A 252 -9.92 9.03 -12.06
N ALA A 253 -9.54 10.30 -11.89
CA ALA A 253 -8.81 10.77 -10.73
C ALA A 253 -9.67 10.68 -9.45
N GLY A 254 -9.08 10.18 -8.36
CA GLY A 254 -9.72 10.02 -7.06
C GLY A 254 -10.62 8.79 -6.93
N ALA A 255 -10.63 7.85 -7.88
CA ALA A 255 -11.47 6.65 -7.78
C ALA A 255 -11.16 5.83 -6.53
N GLY A 256 -12.17 5.56 -5.69
CA GLY A 256 -12.01 4.86 -4.42
C GLY A 256 -11.21 5.63 -3.36
N MET A 257 -10.89 6.91 -3.58
CA MET A 257 -10.22 7.75 -2.60
C MET A 257 -11.17 8.01 -1.42
N THR A 258 -10.79 7.52 -0.24
CA THR A 258 -11.58 7.57 1.00
C THR A 258 -10.94 8.44 2.08
N GLY A 259 -9.72 8.93 1.86
CA GLY A 259 -9.04 9.85 2.78
C GLY A 259 -7.86 10.58 2.12
N GLY A 260 -7.33 11.59 2.82
CA GLY A 260 -6.27 12.47 2.32
C GLY A 260 -6.78 13.63 1.46
N VAL A 261 -5.85 14.43 0.93
CA VAL A 261 -6.15 15.63 0.14
C VAL A 261 -5.33 15.65 -1.13
N ALA A 262 -5.96 15.95 -2.27
CA ALA A 262 -5.26 16.23 -3.52
C ALA A 262 -5.47 17.69 -3.95
N TYR A 263 -4.46 18.30 -4.57
CA TYR A 263 -4.54 19.64 -5.14
C TYR A 263 -4.21 19.57 -6.63
N LEU A 264 -5.18 19.89 -7.49
CA LEU A 264 -5.07 19.76 -8.93
C LEU A 264 -5.31 21.11 -9.62
N VAL A 265 -4.52 21.42 -10.65
CA VAL A 265 -4.72 22.61 -11.49
C VAL A 265 -5.58 22.33 -12.73
N ASP A 266 -5.54 21.09 -13.22
CA ASP A 266 -6.16 20.66 -14.47
C ASP A 266 -6.34 19.14 -14.45
N TRP A 267 -7.47 18.63 -14.96
CA TRP A 267 -7.77 17.20 -15.02
C TRP A 267 -8.79 16.88 -16.12
N ASP A 268 -8.66 15.70 -16.72
CA ASP A 268 -9.62 15.22 -17.73
C ASP A 268 -10.94 14.78 -17.10
N GLN A 269 -10.89 13.92 -16.07
CA GLN A 269 -12.09 13.41 -15.39
C GLN A 269 -11.83 13.04 -13.93
N LEU A 270 -12.69 13.54 -13.03
CA LEU A 270 -12.78 13.06 -11.65
C LEU A 270 -13.76 11.89 -11.54
N ASN A 271 -13.46 10.96 -10.64
CA ASN A 271 -14.41 9.94 -10.22
C ASN A 271 -15.42 10.55 -9.23
N ALA A 272 -16.56 11.00 -9.74
CA ALA A 272 -17.58 11.70 -8.96
C ALA A 272 -18.25 10.84 -7.87
N ASP A 273 -18.17 9.51 -7.96
CA ASP A 273 -18.68 8.61 -6.91
C ASP A 273 -17.82 8.64 -5.64
N SER A 274 -16.55 9.03 -5.77
CA SER A 274 -15.57 8.96 -4.68
C SER A 274 -15.15 10.32 -4.15
N VAL A 275 -15.01 11.32 -5.02
CA VAL A 275 -14.41 12.61 -4.68
C VAL A 275 -15.19 13.81 -5.21
N VAL A 276 -14.98 14.95 -4.58
CA VAL A 276 -15.47 16.26 -5.05
C VAL A 276 -14.32 17.25 -5.14
N ALA A 277 -14.41 18.19 -6.09
CA ALA A 277 -13.45 19.28 -6.25
C ALA A 277 -14.04 20.63 -5.78
N ARG A 278 -13.42 21.23 -4.77
CA ARG A 278 -13.81 22.53 -4.20
C ARG A 278 -12.69 23.56 -4.35
N GLU A 279 -13.01 24.82 -4.07
CA GLU A 279 -11.99 25.87 -3.95
C GLU A 279 -11.03 25.51 -2.81
N VAL A 280 -9.76 25.87 -2.95
CA VAL A 280 -8.78 25.68 -1.89
C VAL A 280 -9.18 26.54 -0.70
N PRO A 281 -9.45 25.95 0.48
CA PRO A 281 -9.76 26.71 1.69
C PRO A 281 -8.62 27.67 2.06
N ALA A 282 -8.95 28.81 2.66
CA ALA A 282 -7.96 29.83 3.00
C ALA A 282 -6.91 29.33 3.99
N GLU A 283 -7.32 28.46 4.92
CA GLU A 283 -6.47 27.77 5.89
C GLU A 283 -5.44 26.83 5.24
N ASP A 284 -5.79 26.24 4.09
CA ASP A 284 -4.95 25.27 3.38
C ASP A 284 -4.00 25.93 2.38
N ALA A 285 -4.29 27.18 1.98
CA ALA A 285 -3.52 27.89 0.96
C ALA A 285 -2.05 28.08 1.34
N ALA A 286 -1.76 28.33 2.63
CA ALA A 286 -0.38 28.49 3.12
C ALA A 286 0.40 27.18 3.08
N GLU A 287 -0.23 26.06 3.42
CA GLU A 287 0.38 24.73 3.35
C GLU A 287 0.64 24.33 1.90
N LEU A 288 -0.34 24.50 1.01
CA LEU A 288 -0.16 24.24 -0.42
C LEU A 288 1.01 25.05 -0.99
N ARG A 289 1.10 26.34 -0.66
CA ARG A 289 2.23 27.19 -1.07
C ARG A 289 3.56 26.60 -0.60
N ALA A 290 3.66 26.19 0.67
CA ALA A 290 4.88 25.62 1.23
C ALA A 290 5.30 24.32 0.53
N LEU A 291 4.34 23.50 0.08
CA LEU A 291 4.62 22.29 -0.72
C LEU A 291 5.20 22.64 -2.09
N VAL A 292 4.66 23.66 -2.75
CA VAL A 292 5.18 24.14 -4.04
C VAL A 292 6.57 24.78 -3.88
N GLU A 293 6.80 25.53 -2.80
CA GLU A 293 8.12 26.09 -2.44
C GLU A 293 9.16 25.00 -2.17
N GLU A 294 8.79 23.94 -1.45
CA GLU A 294 9.68 22.79 -1.25
C GLU A 294 9.97 22.04 -2.55
N HIS A 295 8.96 21.83 -3.38
CA HIS A 295 9.13 21.23 -4.70
C HIS A 295 10.14 22.04 -5.53
N ALA A 296 9.97 23.36 -5.62
CA ALA A 296 10.88 24.25 -6.33
C ALA A 296 12.31 24.15 -5.77
N ARG A 297 12.48 24.21 -4.44
CA ARG A 297 13.78 24.13 -3.77
C ARG A 297 14.51 22.81 -4.02
N ARG A 298 13.79 21.67 -4.01
CA ARG A 298 14.41 20.34 -4.13
C ARG A 298 14.69 19.93 -5.57
N THR A 299 13.88 20.39 -6.51
CA THR A 299 13.95 19.93 -7.91
C THR A 299 14.51 20.98 -8.85
N GLY A 300 14.45 22.27 -8.49
CA GLY A 300 14.74 23.37 -9.41
C GLY A 300 13.63 23.59 -10.44
N SER A 301 12.41 23.10 -10.17
CA SER A 301 11.26 23.21 -11.08
C SER A 301 11.00 24.64 -11.54
N ARG A 302 11.07 24.83 -12.86
CA ARG A 302 10.69 26.09 -13.51
C ARG A 302 9.20 26.37 -13.34
N ARG A 303 8.34 25.36 -13.49
CA ARG A 303 6.88 25.50 -13.36
C ARG A 303 6.47 25.97 -11.97
N ALA A 304 7.05 25.38 -10.93
CA ALA A 304 6.79 25.81 -9.57
C ALA A 304 7.31 27.23 -9.31
N ALA A 305 8.51 27.58 -9.81
CA ALA A 305 9.02 28.94 -9.72
C ALA A 305 8.09 29.98 -10.38
N GLU A 306 7.56 29.68 -11.57
CA GLU A 306 6.59 30.53 -12.27
C GLU A 306 5.27 30.67 -11.49
N MET A 307 4.73 29.57 -10.95
CA MET A 307 3.53 29.60 -10.10
C MET A 307 3.74 30.44 -8.84
N LEU A 308 4.90 30.33 -8.19
CA LEU A 308 5.22 31.08 -6.98
C LEU A 308 5.40 32.58 -7.25
N ALA A 309 5.95 32.95 -8.41
CA ALA A 309 6.08 34.35 -8.82
C ALA A 309 4.70 35.03 -9.00
N GLY A 310 3.68 34.28 -9.40
CA GLY A 310 2.29 34.73 -9.58
C GLY A 310 1.30 34.01 -8.66
N TRP A 311 1.65 33.80 -7.39
CA TRP A 311 0.94 32.87 -6.50
C TRP A 311 -0.57 33.12 -6.39
N ASP A 312 -1.02 34.36 -6.22
CA ASP A 312 -2.45 34.67 -6.06
C ASP A 312 -3.29 34.27 -7.28
N GLN A 313 -2.68 34.26 -8.47
CA GLN A 313 -3.32 33.82 -9.71
C GLN A 313 -3.22 32.31 -9.88
N ALA A 314 -2.08 31.72 -9.51
CA ALA A 314 -1.89 30.27 -9.51
C ALA A 314 -2.85 29.56 -8.54
N LEU A 315 -3.01 30.09 -7.32
CA LEU A 315 -3.90 29.55 -6.29
C LEU A 315 -5.35 29.45 -6.77
N LYS A 316 -5.84 30.43 -7.54
CA LYS A 316 -7.19 30.42 -8.11
C LYS A 316 -7.43 29.30 -9.12
N ARG A 317 -6.37 28.74 -9.70
CA ARG A 317 -6.44 27.60 -10.62
C ARG A 317 -6.47 26.26 -9.90
N PHE A 318 -5.97 26.21 -8.67
CA PHE A 318 -6.03 24.98 -7.90
C PHE A 318 -7.46 24.69 -7.45
N ARG A 319 -7.80 23.41 -7.48
CA ARG A 319 -8.93 22.85 -6.75
C ARG A 319 -8.41 21.85 -5.74
N GLN A 320 -9.03 21.88 -4.57
CA GLN A 320 -8.84 20.85 -3.56
C GLN A 320 -9.81 19.72 -3.84
N VAL A 321 -9.28 18.52 -4.03
CA VAL A 321 -10.01 17.28 -4.26
C VAL A 321 -9.96 16.46 -2.98
N VAL A 322 -11.14 16.16 -2.43
CA VAL A 322 -11.33 15.45 -1.16
C VAL A 322 -12.38 14.35 -1.31
N PRO A 323 -12.38 13.32 -0.45
CA PRO A 323 -13.41 12.29 -0.47
C PRO A 323 -14.80 12.90 -0.27
N ALA A 324 -15.78 12.42 -1.05
CA ALA A 324 -17.15 12.91 -0.99
C ALA A 324 -17.77 12.75 0.42
N ALA A 325 -17.45 11.65 1.11
CA ALA A 325 -17.91 11.38 2.47
C ALA A 325 -17.44 12.43 3.50
N SER A 326 -16.28 13.05 3.29
CA SER A 326 -15.72 14.07 4.20
C SER A 326 -16.55 15.36 4.22
N MET A 327 -17.28 15.64 3.14
CA MET A 327 -18.16 16.81 3.07
C MET A 327 -19.45 16.61 3.87
N THR A 328 -20.00 15.39 3.88
CA THR A 328 -21.20 15.07 4.65
C THR A 328 -20.97 15.25 6.15
N SER A 329 -19.82 14.79 6.66
CA SER A 329 -19.47 14.95 8.07
C SER A 329 -19.22 16.40 8.49
N ALA A 330 -18.70 17.25 7.61
CA ALA A 330 -18.52 18.68 7.88
C ALA A 330 -19.87 19.43 7.95
N VAL A 331 -20.85 19.04 7.13
CA VAL A 331 -22.21 19.61 7.16
C VAL A 331 -22.98 19.13 8.39
N GLU A 332 -22.85 17.86 8.77
CA GLU A 332 -23.48 17.32 9.98
C GLU A 332 -22.93 17.97 11.27
N ALA A 333 -21.61 18.18 11.36
CA ALA A 333 -20.98 18.85 12.50
C ALA A 333 -21.42 20.31 12.69
N VAL A 334 -21.79 21.00 11.61
CA VAL A 334 -22.31 22.38 11.65
C VAL A 334 -23.81 22.41 11.99
N SER A 335 -24.52 21.29 11.86
CA SER A 335 -25.98 21.20 12.01
C SER A 335 -26.48 20.75 13.39
N THR A 336 -25.59 20.36 14.31
CA THR A 336 -25.96 20.06 15.71
C THR A 336 -25.94 21.34 16.58
N PRO A 337 -27.10 21.87 17.03
CA PRO A 337 -27.09 22.86 18.09
C PRO A 337 -26.74 22.18 19.41
N GLU A 338 -25.86 22.79 20.21
CA GLU A 338 -25.60 22.41 21.60
C GLU A 338 -26.92 22.38 22.39
N SER A 339 -27.45 21.20 22.68
CA SER A 339 -28.51 21.05 23.66
C SER A 339 -27.90 21.10 25.05
N ALA A 340 -28.18 22.21 25.74
CA ALA A 340 -27.84 22.45 27.12
C ALA A 340 -28.40 21.39 28.07
N ASP A 341 -27.64 21.20 29.16
CA ASP A 341 -27.90 20.38 30.34
C ASP A 341 -29.37 20.26 30.76
N GLU A 342 -29.83 19.02 30.98
CA GLU A 342 -30.90 18.73 31.93
C GLU A 342 -30.43 17.63 32.89
N LYS A 343 -29.92 18.07 34.04
CA LYS A 343 -29.80 17.25 35.24
C LYS A 343 -31.21 16.97 35.74
N ASP A 344 -31.61 15.71 35.75
CA ASP A 344 -32.76 15.30 36.56
C ASP A 344 -32.38 14.20 37.54
N SER A 345 -32.54 14.56 38.81
CA SER A 345 -32.31 13.72 39.97
C SER A 345 -33.38 12.64 40.06
N LYS A 346 -32.98 11.38 40.22
CA LYS A 346 -33.88 10.34 40.73
C LYS A 346 -33.61 10.09 42.20
N THR A 347 -34.50 10.64 43.03
CA THR A 347 -34.77 10.16 44.39
C THR A 347 -35.88 9.10 44.33
N ALA A 348 -35.63 7.97 45.00
CA ALA A 348 -36.55 7.04 45.67
C ALA A 348 -37.84 6.55 44.99
N ALA A 349 -37.88 5.23 44.73
CA ALA A 349 -38.71 4.27 45.47
C ALA A 349 -38.13 2.86 45.32
#